data_AF-A0A833WY91-F1
#
_entry.id   AF-A0A833WY91-F1
#
_cell.length_a   1.000
_cell.length_b   1.000
_cell.length_c   1.000
_cell.angle_alpha   90.00
_cell.angle_beta   90.00
_cell.angle_gamma   90.00
#
_symmetry.space_group_name_H-M   'P 1'
#
loop_
_entity.id
_entity.type
_entity.pdbx_description
1 polymer ?
#
loop_
_entity_poly.entity_id
_entity_poly.type
_entity_poly.pdbx_seq_one_letter_code
_entity_poly.pdbx_strand_id
1 'polypeptide(L)'
;EGLVGDHNTLLQKAEGRTARRRERERERERDMDNEAERKSNSTGKKKVMVAIDESECSRCALQWALDNLRETIANSDLLIFTVQPIVDFGYAYASTLGAAPPELMRSIQENHQKIASALLEKAKEMCANHGIIPAEMVTEVGDPKEAICATVEKLNIQLLVLGSHSRGVIKRAFLGSVSNYCVHNAKCPVLVVKKPV
;
A
#
# COMPACT_ATOMS: atom_id res chain seq x y z
N GLU A 1 -46.01 -51.76 -7.96
CA GLU A 1 -44.84 -51.05 -7.37
C GLU A 1 -44.74 -49.69 -8.05
N GLY A 2 -44.96 -48.56 -7.37
CA GLY A 2 -44.98 -47.28 -8.09
C GLY A 2 -45.30 -45.99 -7.34
N LEU A 3 -45.19 -45.92 -6.00
CA LEU A 3 -45.54 -44.69 -5.26
C LEU A 3 -44.50 -44.26 -4.18
N VAL A 4 -43.28 -44.81 -4.21
CA VAL A 4 -42.24 -44.48 -3.20
C VAL A 4 -41.10 -43.61 -3.76
N GLY A 5 -41.02 -43.42 -5.09
CA GLY A 5 -39.92 -42.68 -5.74
C GLY A 5 -40.08 -41.15 -5.84
N ASP A 6 -41.29 -40.62 -5.68
CA ASP A 6 -41.57 -39.20 -5.92
C ASP A 6 -41.26 -38.33 -4.68
N HIS A 7 -41.50 -38.87 -3.48
CA HIS A 7 -41.33 -38.13 -2.23
C HIS A 7 -39.87 -37.77 -1.92
N ASN A 8 -38.92 -38.69 -2.21
CA ASN A 8 -37.49 -38.45 -1.97
C ASN A 8 -36.91 -37.42 -2.95
N THR A 9 -37.39 -37.42 -4.19
CA THR A 9 -36.98 -36.46 -5.23
C THR A 9 -37.50 -35.05 -4.95
N LEU A 10 -38.72 -34.94 -4.43
CA LEU A 10 -39.30 -33.66 -3.99
C LEU A 10 -38.60 -33.09 -2.76
N LEU A 11 -38.21 -33.93 -1.80
CA LEU A 11 -37.44 -33.54 -0.62
C LEU A 11 -36.04 -33.02 -1.02
N GLN A 12 -35.30 -33.73 -1.88
CA GLN A 12 -33.99 -33.27 -2.36
C GLN A 12 -34.06 -31.96 -3.14
N LYS A 13 -35.11 -31.76 -3.96
CA LYS A 13 -35.34 -30.49 -4.67
C LYS A 13 -35.69 -29.34 -3.73
N ALA A 14 -36.45 -29.63 -2.67
CA ALA A 14 -36.77 -28.65 -1.64
C ALA A 14 -35.49 -28.22 -0.89
N GLU A 15 -34.68 -29.17 -0.43
CA GLU A 15 -33.41 -28.91 0.27
C GLU A 15 -32.42 -28.10 -0.58
N GLY A 16 -32.27 -28.43 -1.87
CA GLY A 16 -31.40 -27.69 -2.79
C GLY A 16 -31.85 -26.24 -3.04
N ARG A 17 -33.17 -25.97 -3.03
CA ARG A 17 -33.71 -24.61 -3.11
C ARG A 17 -33.44 -23.82 -1.83
N THR A 18 -33.55 -24.46 -0.67
CA THR A 18 -33.24 -23.85 0.63
C THR A 18 -31.76 -23.52 0.76
N ALA A 19 -30.88 -24.41 0.29
CA ALA A 19 -29.43 -24.20 0.29
C ALA A 19 -29.01 -22.99 -0.56
N ARG A 20 -29.48 -22.90 -1.82
CA ARG A 20 -29.19 -21.77 -2.72
C ARG A 20 -29.73 -20.44 -2.19
N ARG A 21 -30.86 -20.47 -1.47
CA ARG A 21 -31.42 -19.26 -0.85
C ARG A 21 -30.52 -18.76 0.28
N ARG A 22 -30.04 -19.66 1.15
CA ARG A 22 -29.10 -19.33 2.23
C ARG A 22 -27.76 -18.80 1.71
N GLU A 23 -27.26 -19.36 0.61
CA GLU A 23 -26.01 -18.89 -0.01
C GLU A 23 -26.14 -17.46 -0.56
N ARG A 24 -27.25 -17.16 -1.25
CA ARG A 24 -27.55 -15.80 -1.74
C ARG A 24 -27.79 -14.79 -0.63
N GLU A 25 -28.40 -15.20 0.47
CA GLU A 25 -28.58 -14.35 1.66
C GLU A 25 -27.21 -14.03 2.28
N ARG A 26 -26.30 -15.00 2.40
CA ARG A 26 -24.92 -14.78 2.88
C ARG A 26 -24.08 -13.91 1.95
N GLU A 27 -24.24 -14.03 0.63
CA GLU A 27 -23.59 -13.12 -0.33
C GLU A 27 -24.09 -11.69 -0.16
N ARG A 28 -25.41 -11.50 -0.03
CA ARG A 28 -26.01 -10.17 0.18
C ARG A 28 -25.61 -9.54 1.51
N GLU A 29 -25.53 -10.32 2.59
CA GLU A 29 -25.04 -9.85 3.89
C GLU A 29 -23.58 -9.38 3.77
N ARG A 30 -22.71 -10.16 3.11
CA ARG A 30 -21.31 -9.76 2.86
C ARG A 30 -21.20 -8.50 2.00
N ASP A 31 -22.04 -8.36 0.97
CA ASP A 31 -22.07 -7.17 0.11
C ASP A 31 -22.55 -5.94 0.88
N MET A 32 -23.56 -6.10 1.75
CA MET A 32 -24.07 -5.03 2.62
C MET A 32 -23.06 -4.60 3.68
N ASP A 33 -22.37 -5.55 4.30
CA ASP A 33 -21.31 -5.27 5.29
C ASP A 33 -20.15 -4.51 4.62
N ASN A 34 -19.73 -4.94 3.42
CA ASN A 34 -18.73 -4.22 2.62
C ASN A 34 -19.21 -2.82 2.21
N GLU A 35 -20.49 -2.64 1.88
CA GLU A 35 -21.05 -1.33 1.53
C GLU A 35 -21.17 -0.41 2.75
N ALA A 36 -21.53 -0.95 3.91
CA ALA A 36 -21.57 -0.23 5.18
C ALA A 36 -20.18 0.19 5.64
N GLU A 37 -19.16 -0.66 5.48
CA GLU A 37 -17.76 -0.35 5.76
C GLU A 37 -17.22 0.72 4.81
N ARG A 38 -17.57 0.66 3.51
CA ARG A 38 -17.25 1.72 2.53
C ARG A 38 -17.92 3.05 2.85
N LYS A 39 -19.17 3.04 3.32
CA LYS A 39 -19.90 4.27 3.73
C LYS A 39 -19.36 4.83 5.05
N SER A 40 -18.99 3.98 5.99
CA SER A 40 -18.28 4.36 7.24
C SER A 40 -16.95 5.05 6.94
N ASN A 41 -16.18 4.53 5.97
CA ASN A 41 -14.93 5.17 5.54
C ASN A 41 -15.13 6.48 4.75
N SER A 42 -16.34 6.78 4.26
CA SER A 42 -16.64 8.01 3.52
C SER A 42 -16.81 9.24 4.42
N THR A 43 -16.99 9.05 5.74
CA THR A 43 -17.09 10.12 6.73
C THR A 43 -15.78 10.36 7.50
N GLY A 44 -14.76 9.53 7.27
CA GLY A 44 -13.42 9.71 7.80
C GLY A 44 -12.68 10.87 7.13
N LYS A 45 -11.80 11.53 7.88
CA LYS A 45 -10.92 12.58 7.35
C LYS A 45 -10.11 12.00 6.18
N LYS A 46 -9.98 12.77 5.10
CA LYS A 46 -9.33 12.30 3.88
C LYS A 46 -7.88 11.88 4.18
N LYS A 47 -7.32 10.85 3.53
CA LYS A 47 -5.91 10.45 3.75
C LYS A 47 -5.05 10.66 2.52
N VAL A 48 -3.95 11.39 2.68
CA VAL A 48 -2.92 11.62 1.65
C VAL A 48 -1.68 10.84 2.06
N MET A 49 -1.18 9.96 1.19
CA MET A 49 0.06 9.22 1.42
C MET A 49 1.17 9.76 0.54
N VAL A 50 2.32 10.06 1.12
CA VAL A 50 3.56 10.36 0.38
C VAL A 50 4.52 9.19 0.60
N ALA A 51 4.84 8.45 -0.46
CA ALA A 51 5.83 7.38 -0.35
C ALA A 51 7.24 7.92 -0.61
N ILE A 52 8.16 7.62 0.31
CA ILE A 52 9.53 8.11 0.30
C ILE A 52 10.55 6.96 0.34
N ASP A 53 11.69 7.22 -0.28
CA ASP A 53 12.87 6.35 -0.31
C ASP A 53 14.15 7.18 -0.14
N GLU A 54 15.32 6.58 -0.30
CA GLU A 54 16.61 7.30 -0.21
C GLU A 54 16.89 8.26 -1.39
N SER A 55 15.95 8.42 -2.33
CA SER A 55 16.18 9.22 -3.54
C SER A 55 15.84 10.71 -3.34
N GLU A 56 16.60 11.55 -4.05
CA GLU A 56 16.30 12.98 -4.11
C GLU A 56 14.94 13.29 -4.74
N CYS A 57 14.46 12.45 -5.65
CA CYS A 57 13.17 12.63 -6.30
C CYS A 57 12.01 12.47 -5.32
N SER A 58 12.07 11.50 -4.41
CA SER A 58 11.02 11.31 -3.41
C SER A 58 11.05 12.41 -2.35
N ARG A 59 12.25 12.88 -1.95
CA ARG A 59 12.41 14.07 -1.11
C ARG A 59 11.80 15.32 -1.76
N CYS A 60 12.06 15.54 -3.06
CA CYS A 60 11.42 16.63 -3.80
C CYS A 60 9.90 16.47 -3.90
N ALA A 61 9.40 15.25 -4.00
CA ALA A 61 7.96 14.97 -4.01
C ALA A 61 7.30 15.33 -2.66
N LEU A 62 7.93 14.97 -1.55
CA LEU A 62 7.47 15.37 -0.21
C LEU A 62 7.47 16.89 -0.07
N GLN A 63 8.57 17.56 -0.42
CA GLN A 63 8.66 19.03 -0.38
C GLN A 63 7.55 19.68 -1.21
N TRP A 64 7.39 19.23 -2.45
CA TRP A 64 6.35 19.75 -3.34
C TRP A 64 4.95 19.55 -2.77
N ALA A 65 4.67 18.38 -2.17
CA ALA A 65 3.38 18.10 -1.56
C ALA A 65 3.09 19.03 -0.38
N LEU A 66 4.09 19.28 0.48
CA LEU A 66 3.95 20.21 1.60
C LEU A 66 3.70 21.65 1.11
N ASP A 67 4.38 22.08 0.05
CA ASP A 67 4.25 23.42 -0.51
C ASP A 67 2.90 23.65 -1.24
N ASN A 68 2.42 22.64 -1.97
CA ASN A 68 1.33 22.81 -2.95
C ASN A 68 0.00 22.17 -2.51
N LEU A 69 0.04 21.19 -1.60
CA LEU A 69 -1.16 20.49 -1.13
C LEU A 69 -1.56 20.91 0.29
N ARG A 70 -1.07 22.05 0.79
CA ARG A 70 -1.30 22.50 2.16
C ARG A 70 -2.77 22.46 2.59
N GLU A 71 -3.68 22.97 1.76
CA GLU A 71 -5.12 22.95 2.07
C GLU A 71 -5.71 21.54 2.07
N THR A 72 -5.27 20.70 1.13
CA THR A 72 -5.68 19.30 1.07
C THR A 72 -5.19 18.56 2.32
N ILE A 73 -3.91 18.70 2.66
CA ILE A 73 -3.27 18.09 3.82
C ILE A 73 -3.88 18.62 5.12
N ALA A 74 -4.16 19.92 5.26
CA ALA A 74 -4.77 20.47 6.47
C ALA A 74 -6.16 19.86 6.76
N ASN A 75 -6.92 19.55 5.72
CA ASN A 75 -8.22 18.90 5.80
C ASN A 75 -8.14 17.36 5.71
N SER A 76 -6.92 16.81 5.68
CA SER A 76 -6.62 15.38 5.55
C SER A 76 -5.70 14.91 6.68
N ASP A 77 -5.47 13.62 6.77
CA ASP A 77 -4.34 13.04 7.50
C ASP A 77 -3.21 12.75 6.50
N LEU A 78 -2.01 13.24 6.81
CA LEU A 78 -0.81 12.98 6.03
C LEU A 78 -0.12 11.74 6.57
N LEU A 79 0.05 10.75 5.69
CA LEU A 79 0.81 9.54 5.93
C LEU A 79 2.13 9.60 5.15
N ILE A 80 3.25 9.57 5.85
CA ILE A 80 4.56 9.37 5.25
C ILE A 80 4.87 7.88 5.30
N PHE A 81 5.10 7.30 4.13
CA PHE A 81 5.25 5.86 3.97
C PHE A 81 6.62 5.51 3.39
N THR A 82 7.29 4.52 3.96
CA THR A 82 8.51 3.97 3.37
C THR A 82 8.52 2.45 3.43
N VAL A 83 9.29 1.82 2.54
CA VAL A 83 9.38 0.37 2.43
C VAL A 83 10.83 -0.04 2.62
N GLN A 84 11.06 -0.96 3.56
CA GLN A 84 12.31 -1.69 3.68
C GLN A 84 12.28 -2.87 2.69
N PRO A 85 13.13 -2.87 1.65
CA PRO A 85 13.16 -3.97 0.72
C PRO A 85 13.56 -5.26 1.42
N ILE A 86 12.85 -6.36 1.12
CA ILE A 86 13.33 -7.69 1.47
C ILE A 86 14.57 -7.95 0.63
N VAL A 87 15.70 -8.15 1.30
CA VAL A 87 16.89 -8.69 0.66
C VAL A 87 16.59 -10.17 0.38
N ASP A 88 16.36 -10.52 -0.87
CA ASP A 88 16.23 -11.92 -1.27
C ASP A 88 17.60 -12.60 -1.19
N PHE A 89 17.85 -13.26 -0.06
CA PHE A 89 19.03 -14.08 0.15
C PHE A 89 18.95 -15.44 -0.56
N GLY A 90 17.92 -15.71 -1.36
CA GLY A 90 17.82 -16.91 -2.19
C GLY A 90 19.03 -17.07 -3.12
N TYR A 91 19.58 -15.97 -3.62
CA TYR A 91 20.86 -15.98 -4.37
C TYR A 91 22.07 -16.30 -3.48
N ALA A 92 22.07 -15.94 -2.20
CA ALA A 92 23.14 -16.32 -1.27
C ALA A 92 23.13 -17.83 -1.01
N TYR A 93 21.94 -18.44 -0.88
CA TYR A 93 21.77 -19.89 -0.78
C TYR A 93 22.13 -20.67 -2.05
N ALA A 94 22.00 -20.06 -3.24
CA ALA A 94 22.36 -20.69 -4.52
C ALA A 94 23.86 -20.64 -4.84
N SER A 95 24.67 -19.92 -4.05
CA SER A 95 26.12 -19.95 -4.14
C SER A 95 26.69 -21.21 -3.48
N THR A 96 27.76 -21.77 -4.03
CA THR A 96 28.41 -23.04 -3.63
C THR A 96 28.91 -23.11 -2.17
N LEU A 97 28.65 -22.10 -1.34
CA LEU A 97 29.13 -21.96 0.05
C LEU A 97 28.02 -21.93 1.13
N GLY A 98 26.75 -22.18 0.77
CA GLY A 98 25.66 -22.36 1.75
C GLY A 98 24.96 -21.06 2.17
N ALA A 99 24.22 -21.11 3.29
CA ALA A 99 23.48 -19.98 3.83
C ALA A 99 24.42 -18.83 4.26
N ALA A 100 23.97 -17.57 4.08
CA ALA A 100 24.73 -16.44 4.58
C ALA A 100 24.82 -16.47 6.12
N PRO A 101 25.97 -16.06 6.73
CA PRO A 101 26.14 -16.07 8.18
C PRO A 101 25.05 -15.27 8.91
N PRO A 102 24.48 -15.77 10.02
CA PRO A 102 23.45 -15.08 10.79
C PRO A 102 23.81 -13.64 11.16
N GLU A 103 25.08 -13.37 11.47
CA GLU A 103 25.60 -12.05 11.82
C GLU A 103 25.52 -11.08 10.64
N LEU A 104 25.78 -11.57 9.41
CA LEU A 104 25.66 -10.77 8.20
C LEU A 104 24.18 -10.44 7.93
N MET A 105 23.28 -11.40 8.08
CA MET A 105 21.83 -11.17 7.93
C MET A 105 21.33 -10.12 8.92
N ARG A 106 21.72 -10.24 10.19
CA ARG A 106 21.36 -9.29 11.24
C ARG A 106 21.89 -7.90 10.94
N SER A 107 23.15 -7.78 10.51
CA SER A 107 23.74 -6.47 10.20
C SER A 107 23.09 -5.78 9.01
N ILE A 108 22.71 -6.51 7.97
CA ILE A 108 21.95 -5.96 6.83
C ILE A 108 20.58 -5.47 7.29
N GLN A 109 19.86 -6.28 8.07
CA GLN A 109 18.55 -5.91 8.61
C GLN A 109 18.62 -4.66 9.51
N GLU A 110 19.60 -4.61 10.43
CA GLU A 110 19.84 -3.44 11.28
C GLU A 110 20.17 -2.19 10.46
N ASN A 111 20.93 -2.34 9.37
CA ASN A 111 21.25 -1.23 8.49
C ASN A 111 20.00 -0.71 7.74
N HIS A 112 19.16 -1.60 7.22
CA HIS A 112 17.91 -1.22 6.56
C HIS A 112 16.97 -0.49 7.52
N GLN A 113 16.87 -0.98 8.76
CA GLN A 113 16.08 -0.33 9.81
C GLN A 113 16.62 1.08 10.13
N LYS A 114 17.94 1.22 10.30
CA LYS A 114 18.58 2.53 10.54
C LYS A 114 18.32 3.53 9.41
N ILE A 115 18.40 3.08 8.15
CA ILE A 115 18.14 3.91 6.98
C ILE A 115 16.67 4.36 6.97
N ALA A 116 15.72 3.44 7.16
CA ALA A 116 14.30 3.78 7.20
C ALA A 116 13.96 4.76 8.33
N SER A 117 14.50 4.54 9.53
CA SER A 117 14.33 5.46 10.67
C SER A 117 14.90 6.85 10.36
N ALA A 118 16.12 6.94 9.81
CA ALA A 118 16.72 8.21 9.45
C ALA A 118 15.94 8.95 8.35
N LEU A 119 15.33 8.21 7.42
CA LEU A 119 14.49 8.77 6.38
C LEU A 119 13.19 9.37 6.96
N LEU A 120 12.53 8.63 7.85
CA LEU A 120 11.30 9.11 8.51
C LEU A 120 11.56 10.30 9.42
N GLU A 121 12.66 10.34 10.17
CA GLU A 121 12.99 11.50 11.01
C GLU A 121 13.21 12.76 10.16
N LYS A 122 13.94 12.67 9.04
CA LYS A 122 14.08 13.79 8.10
C LYS A 122 12.73 14.24 7.52
N ALA A 123 11.87 13.30 7.16
CA ALA A 123 10.54 13.63 6.64
C ALA A 123 9.66 14.31 7.71
N LYS A 124 9.77 13.87 8.96
CA LYS A 124 9.09 14.47 10.12
C LYS A 124 9.54 15.91 10.36
N GLU A 125 10.85 16.16 10.31
CA GLU A 125 11.42 17.52 10.38
C GLU A 125 10.88 18.40 9.24
N MET A 126 10.86 17.89 8.01
CA MET A 126 10.28 18.61 6.87
C MET A 126 8.80 18.95 7.10
N CYS A 127 7.99 18.00 7.58
CA CYS A 127 6.58 18.24 7.88
C CYS A 127 6.40 19.31 8.97
N ALA A 128 7.19 19.22 10.04
CA ALA A 128 7.16 20.18 11.15
C ALA A 128 7.51 21.61 10.69
N ASN A 129 8.52 21.77 9.82
CA ASN A 129 8.90 23.05 9.26
C ASN A 129 7.79 23.69 8.39
N HIS A 130 6.85 22.89 7.88
CA HIS A 130 5.68 23.36 7.13
C HIS A 130 4.42 23.51 8.00
N GLY A 131 4.54 23.33 9.32
CA GLY A 131 3.43 23.40 10.26
C GLY A 131 2.45 22.23 10.14
N ILE A 132 2.85 21.10 9.54
CA ILE A 132 2.05 19.88 9.43
C ILE A 132 2.41 18.95 10.59
N ILE A 133 1.63 18.99 11.66
CA ILE A 133 1.82 18.15 12.85
C ILE A 133 0.43 17.72 13.40
N PRO A 134 0.21 16.43 13.72
CA PRO A 134 1.11 15.29 13.48
C PRO A 134 1.00 14.74 12.04
N ALA A 135 2.12 14.26 11.50
CA ALA A 135 2.15 13.40 10.32
C ALA A 135 2.34 11.94 10.77
N GLU A 136 1.51 11.04 10.28
CA GLU A 136 1.61 9.60 10.54
C GLU A 136 2.82 9.04 9.79
N MET A 137 3.63 8.21 10.44
CA MET A 137 4.85 7.65 9.88
C MET A 137 4.72 6.13 9.86
N VAL A 138 4.78 5.51 8.68
CA VAL A 138 4.64 4.05 8.52
C VAL A 138 5.81 3.50 7.74
N THR A 139 6.32 2.35 8.21
CA THR A 139 7.31 1.54 7.50
C THR A 139 6.77 0.14 7.31
N GLU A 140 6.83 -0.36 6.09
CA GLU A 140 6.51 -1.76 5.77
C GLU A 140 7.77 -2.48 5.25
N VAL A 141 7.75 -3.82 5.31
CA VAL A 141 8.81 -4.67 4.76
C VAL A 141 8.25 -5.40 3.54
N GLY A 142 8.91 -5.31 2.39
CA GLY A 142 8.41 -5.97 1.17
C GLY A 142 8.98 -5.43 -0.13
N ASP A 143 8.38 -5.85 -1.24
CA ASP A 143 8.56 -5.16 -2.52
C ASP A 143 7.84 -3.79 -2.47
N PRO A 144 8.54 -2.68 -2.80
CA PRO A 144 7.93 -1.35 -2.73
C PRO A 144 6.65 -1.18 -3.55
N LYS A 145 6.54 -1.83 -4.72
CA LYS A 145 5.37 -1.69 -5.60
C LYS A 145 4.13 -2.28 -4.95
N GLU A 146 4.27 -3.50 -4.43
CA GLU A 146 3.19 -4.23 -3.78
C GLU A 146 2.83 -3.60 -2.44
N ALA A 147 3.82 -3.29 -1.60
CA ALA A 147 3.59 -2.71 -0.28
C ALA A 147 2.88 -1.35 -0.36
N ILE A 148 3.24 -0.50 -1.33
CA ILE A 148 2.56 0.79 -1.56
C ILE A 148 1.10 0.56 -1.96
N CYS A 149 0.83 -0.27 -2.98
CA CYS A 149 -0.54 -0.52 -3.44
C CYS A 149 -1.41 -1.18 -2.36
N ALA A 150 -0.86 -2.15 -1.62
CA ALA A 150 -1.56 -2.80 -0.51
C ALA A 150 -1.90 -1.81 0.61
N THR A 151 -0.96 -0.92 0.96
CA THR A 151 -1.20 0.11 1.98
C THR A 151 -2.25 1.13 1.54
N VAL A 152 -2.23 1.52 0.25
CA VAL A 152 -3.27 2.39 -0.32
C VAL A 152 -4.66 1.83 -0.08
N GLU A 153 -4.86 0.55 -0.36
CA GLU A 153 -6.14 -0.12 -0.20
C GLU A 153 -6.48 -0.33 1.27
N LYS A 154 -5.55 -0.88 2.06
CA LYS A 154 -5.71 -1.14 3.50
C LYS A 154 -6.09 0.11 4.29
N LEU A 155 -5.47 1.25 3.99
CA LEU A 155 -5.66 2.49 4.73
C LEU A 155 -6.63 3.47 4.04
N ASN A 156 -7.29 3.03 2.96
CA ASN A 156 -8.23 3.86 2.19
C ASN A 156 -7.65 5.23 1.81
N ILE A 157 -6.42 5.21 1.31
CA ILE A 157 -5.70 6.41 0.86
C ILE A 157 -6.42 7.01 -0.35
N GLN A 158 -6.63 8.32 -0.33
CA GLN A 158 -7.40 9.04 -1.35
C GLN A 158 -6.52 9.79 -2.34
N LEU A 159 -5.24 9.98 -1.99
CA LEU A 159 -4.22 10.50 -2.90
C LEU A 159 -2.87 9.88 -2.53
N LEU A 160 -2.25 9.22 -3.49
CA LEU A 160 -0.88 8.73 -3.40
C LEU A 160 0.07 9.70 -4.11
N VAL A 161 1.09 10.21 -3.41
CA VAL A 161 2.14 11.05 -3.96
C VAL A 161 3.46 10.28 -4.03
N LEU A 162 4.11 10.30 -5.20
CA LEU A 162 5.37 9.63 -5.48
C LEU A 162 6.35 10.57 -6.18
N GLY A 163 7.65 10.32 -6.00
CA GLY A 163 8.68 10.87 -6.89
C GLY A 163 8.65 10.21 -8.27
N SER A 164 9.14 10.89 -9.31
CA SER A 164 9.15 10.33 -10.67
C SER A 164 10.07 9.12 -10.87
N HIS A 165 11.17 9.00 -10.10
CA HIS A 165 12.16 7.92 -10.21
C HIS A 165 12.88 7.70 -8.88
N SER A 166 13.57 6.58 -8.74
CA SER A 166 14.52 6.33 -7.65
C SER A 166 15.99 6.50 -8.11
N ARG A 167 16.95 6.13 -7.25
CA ARG A 167 18.42 6.21 -7.39
C ARG A 167 18.92 6.16 -8.85
N GLY A 168 19.69 7.19 -9.25
CA GLY A 168 20.57 7.14 -10.41
C GLY A 168 19.90 7.17 -11.79
N VAL A 169 20.22 8.22 -12.56
CA VAL A 169 20.44 8.16 -14.02
C VAL A 169 19.32 7.58 -14.92
N ILE A 170 18.29 8.36 -15.21
CA ILE A 170 17.70 8.36 -16.57
C ILE A 170 17.46 9.80 -17.02
N LYS A 171 18.20 10.27 -18.02
CA LYS A 171 18.11 11.62 -18.62
C LYS A 171 16.85 11.85 -19.48
N ARG A 172 15.91 10.90 -19.51
CA ARG A 172 14.69 10.95 -20.34
C ARG A 172 13.44 10.93 -19.46
N ALA A 173 12.34 11.45 -19.99
CA ALA A 173 11.03 11.56 -19.34
C ALA A 173 10.32 10.21 -19.15
N PHE A 174 11.01 9.22 -18.58
CA PHE A 174 10.39 7.97 -18.16
C PHE A 174 9.77 8.12 -16.77
N LEU A 175 9.03 7.12 -16.33
CA LEU A 175 8.67 6.94 -14.93
C LEU A 175 9.55 5.83 -14.36
N GLY A 176 9.95 5.98 -13.11
CA GLY A 176 10.61 4.91 -12.37
C GLY A 176 9.71 3.70 -12.23
N SER A 177 10.30 2.53 -11.99
CA SER A 177 9.58 1.25 -11.93
C SER A 177 8.46 1.24 -10.89
N VAL A 178 8.68 1.85 -9.72
CA VAL A 178 7.68 1.95 -8.64
C VAL A 178 6.54 2.89 -9.04
N SER A 179 6.86 4.12 -9.43
CA SER A 179 5.85 5.12 -9.80
C SER A 179 5.03 4.67 -11.00
N ASN A 180 5.67 4.07 -12.01
CA ASN A 180 4.98 3.49 -13.15
C ASN A 180 4.03 2.36 -12.70
N TYR A 181 4.47 1.47 -11.82
CA TYR A 181 3.61 0.40 -11.31
C TYR A 181 2.41 0.96 -10.55
N CYS A 182 2.63 1.89 -9.61
CA CYS A 182 1.56 2.44 -8.79
C CYS A 182 0.53 3.22 -9.61
N VAL A 183 0.95 3.98 -10.63
CA VAL A 183 0.03 4.68 -11.55
C VAL A 183 -0.97 3.73 -12.21
N HIS A 184 -0.57 2.49 -12.49
CA HIS A 184 -1.44 1.50 -13.15
C HIS A 184 -2.24 0.64 -12.17
N ASN A 185 -1.79 0.49 -10.91
CA ASN A 185 -2.31 -0.53 -10.00
C ASN A 185 -2.92 0.02 -8.69
N ALA A 186 -2.56 1.23 -8.26
CA ALA A 186 -3.10 1.81 -7.04
C ALA A 186 -4.61 2.07 -7.17
N LYS A 187 -5.36 1.77 -6.10
CA LYS A 187 -6.82 1.97 -6.05
C LYS A 187 -7.22 3.40 -5.66
N CYS A 188 -6.34 4.36 -5.89
CA CYS A 188 -6.57 5.77 -5.64
C CYS A 188 -5.88 6.64 -6.71
N PRO A 189 -6.28 7.92 -6.84
CA PRO A 189 -5.52 8.89 -7.63
C PRO A 189 -4.04 8.91 -7.25
N VAL A 190 -3.17 8.91 -8.27
CA VAL A 190 -1.71 8.95 -8.10
C VAL A 190 -1.17 10.25 -8.68
N LEU A 191 -0.43 10.99 -7.85
CA LEU A 191 0.32 12.17 -8.24
C LEU A 191 1.81 11.83 -8.29
N VAL A 192 2.41 11.96 -9.48
CA VAL A 192 3.85 11.78 -9.65
C VAL A 192 4.52 13.13 -9.79
N VAL A 193 5.41 13.45 -8.85
CA VAL A 193 6.18 14.69 -8.84
C VAL A 193 7.53 14.48 -9.51
N LYS A 194 7.79 15.27 -10.55
CA LYS A 194 9.09 15.33 -11.20
C LYS A 194 10.02 16.25 -10.41
N LYS A 195 11.25 15.81 -10.16
CA LYS A 195 12.30 16.68 -9.61
C LYS A 195 12.64 17.79 -10.62
N PRO A 196 12.63 19.08 -10.23
CA PRO A 196 13.11 20.17 -11.07
C PRO A 196 14.55 19.89 -11.54
N VAL A 197 14.83 20.18 -12.82
CA VAL A 197 16.16 20.00 -13.43
C VAL A 197 16.93 21.29 -13.35
#